data_AF-A0A382R586-F1
#
_entry.id   AF-A0A382R586-F1
#
_cell.length_a   1.000
_cell.length_b   1.000
_cell.length_c   1.000
_cell.angle_alpha   90.00
_cell.angle_beta   90.00
_cell.angle_gamma   90.00
#
_symmetry.space_group_name_H-M   'P 1'
#
loop_
_entity.id
_entity.type
_entity.pdbx_description
1 polymer ?
#
loop_
_entity_poly.entity_id
_entity_poly.type
_entity_poly.pdbx_seq_one_letter_code
_entity_poly.pdbx_strand_id
1 'polypeptide(L)' 'NKILRKKYTLHPDEISRITSYKYIQNICTIANFNIDKYSYGIRDCFTYCVVILSKDTKR' A
#
# COMPACT_ATOMS: atom_id res chain seq x y z
N ASN A 1 -23.63 20.66 -20.64
CA ASN A 1 -22.51 21.14 -19.80
C ASN A 1 -21.99 20.03 -18.89
N LYS A 2 -21.03 19.24 -19.38
CA LYS A 2 -20.34 18.15 -18.66
C LYS A 2 -18.90 18.58 -18.32
N ILE A 3 -18.74 19.66 -17.54
CA ILE A 3 -17.41 20.18 -17.22
C ILE A 3 -17.46 20.61 -15.75
N LEU A 4 -16.48 20.17 -14.94
CA LEU A 4 -16.19 20.64 -13.57
C LEU A 4 -16.84 19.92 -12.37
N ARG A 5 -16.82 18.58 -12.32
CA ARG A 5 -16.73 17.87 -11.02
C ARG A 5 -15.36 17.21 -10.89
N LYS A 6 -14.34 18.04 -10.77
CA LYS A 6 -12.98 17.59 -10.51
C LYS A 6 -12.95 17.19 -9.04
N LYS A 7 -12.96 15.88 -8.77
CA LYS A 7 -12.79 15.29 -7.44
C LYS A 7 -11.37 15.60 -6.98
N TYR A 8 -11.16 16.77 -6.40
CA TYR A 8 -9.93 17.06 -5.68
C TYR A 8 -10.12 16.58 -4.25
N THR A 9 -9.45 15.49 -3.89
CA THR A 9 -9.25 15.11 -2.49
C THR A 9 -8.20 16.06 -1.91
N LEU A 10 -8.60 16.86 -0.91
CA LEU A 10 -7.75 17.83 -0.19
C LEU A 10 -6.74 17.17 0.75
N HIS A 11 -6.81 15.85 0.89
CA HIS A 11 -5.94 15.04 1.71
C HIS A 11 -5.08 14.18 0.77
N PRO A 12 -3.79 13.94 1.10
CA PRO A 12 -3.01 12.95 0.38
C PRO A 12 -3.78 11.63 0.39
N ASP A 13 -3.69 10.85 -0.68
CA ASP A 13 -4.32 9.53 -0.72
C ASP A 13 -3.84 8.74 0.51
N GLU A 14 -4.73 8.57 1.49
CA GLU A 14 -4.46 7.70 2.62
C GLU A 14 -4.17 6.31 2.06
N ILE A 15 -3.19 5.61 2.64
CA ILE A 15 -2.90 4.22 2.24
C ILE A 15 -4.18 3.44 2.50
N SER A 16 -4.95 3.25 1.42
CA SER A 16 -6.22 2.55 1.45
C SER A 16 -6.00 1.14 1.99
N ARG A 17 -7.08 0.51 2.49
CA ARG A 17 -7.04 -0.89 2.91
C ARG A 17 -6.32 -1.73 1.86
N ILE A 18 -5.24 -2.38 2.26
CA ILE A 18 -4.42 -3.22 1.37
C ILE A 18 -5.31 -4.27 0.71
N THR A 19 -5.52 -4.14 -0.60
CA THR A 19 -6.41 -5.02 -1.36
C THR A 19 -5.70 -6.24 -1.93
N SER A 20 -4.41 -6.10 -2.26
CA SER A 20 -3.64 -7.16 -2.92
C SER A 20 -2.14 -7.00 -2.71
N TYR A 21 -1.41 -8.10 -2.89
CA TYR A 21 0.06 -8.08 -2.88
C TYR A 21 0.64 -7.15 -3.96
N LYS A 22 0.03 -7.12 -5.15
CA LYS A 22 0.46 -6.27 -6.27
C LYS A 22 0.36 -4.78 -5.93
N TYR A 23 -0.67 -4.38 -5.17
CA TYR A 23 -0.82 -3.02 -4.68
C TYR A 23 0.35 -2.62 -3.77
N ILE A 24 0.73 -3.51 -2.84
CA ILE A 24 1.88 -3.29 -1.94
C ILE A 24 3.17 -3.23 -2.73
N GLN A 25 3.37 -4.12 -3.70
CA GLN A 25 4.57 -4.14 -4.54
C GLN A 25 4.76 -2.82 -5.28
N ASN A 26 3.69 -2.27 -5.86
CA ASN A 26 3.76 -0.98 -6.54
C ASN A 26 4.14 0.16 -5.57
N ILE A 27 3.53 0.20 -4.37
CA ILE A 27 3.85 1.21 -3.36
C ILE A 27 5.29 1.09 -2.89
N CYS A 28 5.75 -0.12 -2.57
CA CYS A 28 7.11 -0.35 -2.11
C CYS A 28 8.15 0.00 -3.17
N THR A 29 7.85 -0.29 -4.45
CA THR A 29 8.71 0.08 -5.58
C THR A 29 8.84 1.60 -5.71
N ILE A 30 7.74 2.34 -5.64
CA ILE A 30 7.75 3.81 -5.67
C ILE A 30 8.53 4.37 -4.48
N ALA A 31 8.39 3.75 -3.31
CA ALA A 31 9.02 4.18 -2.08
C ALA A 31 10.47 3.66 -1.90
N ASN A 32 11.01 2.88 -2.86
CA ASN A 32 12.33 2.23 -2.78
C ASN A 32 12.54 1.36 -1.53
N PHE A 33 11.52 0.58 -1.17
CA PHE A 33 11.62 -0.45 -0.13
C PHE A 33 11.57 -1.84 -0.74
N ASN A 34 12.28 -2.78 -0.12
CA ASN A 34 12.21 -4.19 -0.42
C ASN A 34 11.18 -4.88 0.48
N ILE A 35 10.44 -5.85 -0.07
CA ILE A 35 9.44 -6.63 0.68
C ILE A 35 10.12 -7.91 1.18
N ASP A 36 10.29 -8.04 2.49
CA ASP A 36 10.93 -9.22 3.09
C ASP A 36 9.91 -10.32 3.38
N LYS A 37 8.77 -9.94 3.96
CA LYS A 37 7.69 -10.88 4.29
C LYS A 37 6.34 -10.27 4.07
N TYR A 38 5.44 -11.14 3.62
CA TYR A 38 4.05 -10.84 3.43
C TYR A 38 3.20 -11.95 4.05
N SER A 39 2.30 -11.57 4.95
CA SER A 39 1.37 -12.51 5.58
C SER A 39 -0.02 -11.90 5.66
N TYR A 40 -0.99 -12.67 5.20
CA TYR A 40 -2.36 -12.46 5.62
C TYR A 40 -2.65 -13.35 6.82
N GLY A 41 -3.13 -12.75 7.91
CA GLY A 41 -3.46 -13.47 9.12
C GLY A 41 -4.63 -14.43 8.89
N ILE A 42 -4.36 -15.73 8.81
CA ILE A 42 -5.40 -16.79 8.80
C ILE A 42 -6.17 -16.77 10.13
N ARG A 43 -5.48 -16.41 11.22
CA ARG A 43 -6.00 -16.42 12.60
C ARG A 43 -7.22 -15.52 12.83
N ASP A 44 -7.50 -14.61 11.90
CA ASP A 44 -8.48 -13.54 12.06
C ASP A 44 -9.37 -13.37 10.80
N CYS A 45 -9.58 -14.45 10.04
CA CYS A 45 -10.37 -14.43 8.79
C CYS A 45 -9.88 -13.37 7.77
N PHE A 46 -8.56 -13.21 7.60
CA PHE A 46 -7.95 -12.26 6.65
C PHE A 46 -8.25 -10.77 6.93
N THR A 47 -8.70 -10.42 8.15
CA THR A 47 -8.97 -9.02 8.53
C THR A 47 -7.70 -8.18 8.67
N TYR A 48 -6.56 -8.81 8.96
CA TYR A 48 -5.28 -8.15 9.12
C TYR A 48 -4.24 -8.63 8.10
N CYS A 49 -3.48 -7.66 7.60
CA CYS A 49 -2.35 -7.87 6.71
C CYS A 49 -1.08 -7.39 7.42
N VAL A 50 -0.07 -8.24 7.48
CA VAL A 50 1.25 -7.92 8.01
C VAL A 50 2.24 -7.89 6.86
N VAL A 51 2.86 -6.73 6.68
CA VAL A 51 3.89 -6.50 5.66
C VAL A 51 5.17 -6.08 6.38
N ILE A 52 6.26 -6.80 6.12
CA ILE A 52 7.59 -6.46 6.63
C ILE A 52 8.40 -5.95 5.46
N LEU A 53 8.88 -4.71 5.59
CA LEU A 53 9.65 -4.00 4.58
C LEU A 53 11.04 -3.70 5.12
N SER A 54 12.06 -3.89 4.29
CA SER A 54 13.41 -3.43 4.54
C SER A 54 13.75 -2.27 3.61
N LYS A 55 14.57 -1.35 4.11
CA LYS A 55 15.22 -0.34 3.29
C LYS A 55 16.68 -0.72 3.17
N ASP A 56 17.17 -0.84 1.94
CA ASP A 56 18.59 -1.03 1.70
C ASP A 56 19.33 0.22 2.19
N THR A 57 19.90 0.12 3.39
CA THR A 57 20.67 1.19 4.01
C THR A 57 22.13 0.97 3.66
N LYS A 58 22.44 0.81 2.37
CA LYS A 58 23.78 1.03 1.86
C LYS A 58 23.91 2.52 1.58
N ARG A 59 24.33 3.26 2.60
CA ARG A 59 24.81 4.63 2.47
C ARG A 59 26.24 4.68 2.99
#